data_AF-A0A350LWX7-F1
#
_entry.id   AF-A0A350LWX7-F1
#
_cell.length_a   1.000
_cell.length_b   1.000
_cell.length_c   1.000
_cell.angle_alpha   90.00
_cell.angle_beta   90.00
_cell.angle_gamma   90.00
#
_symmetry.space_group_name_H-M   'P 1'
#
loop_
_entity.id
_entity.type
_entity.pdbx_description
1 polymer ?
#
loop_
_entity_poly.entity_id
_entity_poly.type
_entity_poly.pdbx_seq_one_letter_code
_entity_poly.pdbx_strand_id
1 'polypeptide(L)'
;RDAVIAIGRTLLAAAALFQVVDAAQVMSLGLLRGVQDTRVPMVIAALSYWAVGVPASYVLGFTLGLGGPGIWLGLALGLALAGVFMLWRFWGWSVRTLPV
;
A
#
# COMPACT_ATOMS: atom_id res chain seq x y z
N ARG A 1 19.81 -9.72 24.34
CA ARG A 1 19.14 -10.69 23.43
C ARG A 1 17.62 -10.48 23.44
N ASP A 2 17.00 -10.35 24.61
CA ASP A 2 15.54 -10.19 24.73
C ASP A 2 15.00 -8.87 24.16
N ALA A 3 15.77 -7.77 24.27
CA ALA A 3 15.39 -6.49 23.66
C ALA A 3 15.24 -6.58 22.12
N VAL A 4 16.10 -7.37 21.46
CA VAL A 4 16.01 -7.59 20.00
C VAL A 4 14.78 -8.41 19.66
N ILE A 5 14.45 -9.43 20.46
CA ILE A 5 13.26 -10.25 20.27
C ILE A 5 11.98 -9.41 20.48
N ALA A 6 11.97 -8.54 21.48
CA ALA A 6 10.83 -7.67 21.77
C ALA A 6 10.55 -6.69 20.61
N ILE A 7 11.60 -6.04 20.08
CA ILE A 7 11.49 -5.15 18.91
C ILE A 7 11.13 -5.95 17.65
N GLY A 8 11.71 -7.14 17.46
CA GLY A 8 11.43 -8.01 16.33
C GLY A 8 9.95 -8.43 16.28
N ARG A 9 9.33 -8.72 17.44
CA ARG A 9 7.91 -9.10 17.51
C ARG A 9 6.99 -8.00 17.00
N THR A 10 7.23 -6.74 17.36
CA THR A 10 6.36 -5.62 16.94
C THR A 10 6.53 -5.32 15.45
N LEU A 11 7.76 -5.38 14.95
CA LEU A 11 8.03 -5.21 13.52
C LEU A 11 7.47 -6.36 12.68
N LEU A 12 7.56 -7.61 13.15
CA LEU A 12 6.95 -8.76 12.46
C LEU A 12 5.42 -8.64 12.39
N ALA A 13 4.78 -8.16 13.46
CA ALA A 13 3.34 -7.91 13.44
C ALA A 13 2.97 -6.82 12.41
N ALA A 14 3.74 -5.73 12.35
CA ALA A 14 3.54 -4.68 11.34
C ALA A 14 3.78 -5.21 9.92
N ALA A 15 4.81 -6.03 9.71
CA ALA A 15 5.11 -6.66 8.42
C ALA A 15 3.99 -7.62 7.97
N ALA A 16 3.39 -8.39 8.89
CA ALA A 16 2.27 -9.26 8.56
C ALA A 16 1.07 -8.48 8.02
N LEU A 17 0.72 -7.35 8.66
CA LEU A 17 -0.33 -6.48 8.15
C LEU A 17 0.03 -5.86 6.79
N PHE A 18 1.27 -5.37 6.67
CA PHE A 18 1.79 -4.81 5.43
C PHE A 18 1.68 -5.80 4.26
N GLN A 19 2.00 -7.07 4.50
CA GLN A 19 1.97 -8.12 3.47
C GLN A 19 0.57 -8.33 2.87
N VAL A 20 -0.48 -8.25 3.69
CA VAL A 20 -1.88 -8.40 3.23
C VAL A 20 -2.26 -7.26 2.29
N VAL A 21 -1.88 -6.04 2.67
CA VAL A 21 -2.16 -4.83 1.89
C VAL A 21 -1.35 -4.83 0.59
N ASP A 22 -0.08 -5.20 0.65
CA ASP A 22 0.81 -5.34 -0.50
C ASP A 22 0.26 -6.36 -1.50
N ALA A 23 -0.19 -7.53 -1.03
CA ALA A 23 -0.81 -8.53 -1.88
C ALA A 23 -2.05 -8.00 -2.61
N ALA A 24 -2.93 -7.26 -1.91
CA ALA A 24 -4.11 -6.64 -2.52
C ALA A 24 -3.74 -5.62 -3.61
N GLN A 25 -2.72 -4.80 -3.38
CA GLN A 25 -2.24 -3.83 -4.36
C GLN A 25 -1.62 -4.52 -5.58
N VAL A 26 -0.78 -5.54 -5.39
CA VAL A 26 -0.16 -6.30 -6.47
C VAL A 26 -1.20 -7.01 -7.34
N MET A 27 -2.23 -7.62 -6.73
CA MET A 27 -3.34 -8.21 -7.47
C MET A 27 -4.08 -7.17 -8.31
N SER A 28 -4.40 -6.01 -7.74
CA SER A 28 -5.10 -4.92 -8.44
C SER A 28 -4.28 -4.39 -9.63
N LEU A 29 -2.97 -4.24 -9.46
CA LEU A 29 -2.06 -3.87 -10.52
C LEU A 29 -1.98 -4.94 -11.62
N GLY A 30 -1.97 -6.23 -11.24
CA GLY A 30 -2.00 -7.35 -12.17
C GLY A 30 -3.25 -7.36 -13.06
N LEU A 31 -4.42 -7.07 -12.47
CA LEU A 31 -5.68 -6.95 -13.21
C LEU A 31 -5.63 -5.82 -14.26
N LEU A 32 -5.14 -4.64 -13.87
CA LEU A 32 -5.04 -3.50 -14.79
C LEU A 32 -4.02 -3.72 -15.90
N ARG A 33 -2.88 -4.36 -15.58
CA ARG A 33 -1.90 -4.78 -16.60
C ARG A 33 -2.48 -5.80 -17.57
N GLY A 34 -3.36 -6.69 -17.11
CA GLY A 34 -4.05 -7.67 -17.94
C GLY A 34 -4.95 -7.06 -19.02
N VAL A 35 -5.51 -5.88 -18.77
CA VAL A 35 -6.31 -5.10 -19.73
C VAL A 35 -5.48 -4.01 -20.45
N GLN A 36 -4.14 -4.13 -20.41
CA GLN A 36 -3.17 -3.20 -21.01
C GLN A 36 -3.20 -1.76 -20.45
N ASP A 37 -3.86 -1.50 -19.31
CA ASP A 37 -3.81 -0.20 -18.63
C ASP A 37 -2.61 -0.15 -17.67
N THR A 38 -1.50 0.44 -18.11
CA THR A 38 -0.23 0.51 -17.35
C THR A 38 0.14 1.91 -16.86
N ARG A 39 -0.32 2.96 -17.56
CA ARG A 39 0.06 4.35 -17.25
C ARG A 39 -0.66 4.88 -16.02
N VAL A 40 -1.97 4.65 -15.94
CA VAL A 40 -2.80 5.17 -14.84
C VAL A 40 -2.42 4.53 -13.50
N PRO A 41 -2.23 3.20 -13.39
CA PRO A 41 -1.77 2.58 -12.15
C PRO A 41 -0.43 3.12 -11.67
N MET A 42 0.51 3.40 -12.58
CA MET A 42 1.82 3.95 -12.22
C MET A 42 1.71 5.31 -11.52
N VAL A 43 0.87 6.20 -12.06
CA VAL A 43 0.64 7.53 -11.46
C VAL A 43 -0.06 7.40 -10.11
N ILE A 44 -1.08 6.54 -10.02
CA ILE A 44 -1.79 6.26 -8.75
C ILE A 44 -0.82 5.76 -7.69
N ALA A 45 0.05 4.80 -8.04
CA ALA A 45 1.05 4.26 -7.13
C ALA A 45 2.00 5.37 -6.65
N ALA A 46 2.60 6.13 -7.57
CA ALA A 46 3.54 7.20 -7.23
C ALA A 46 2.91 8.23 -6.27
N LEU A 47 1.70 8.71 -6.59
CA LEU A 47 0.99 9.67 -5.74
C LEU A 47 0.62 9.07 -4.38
N SER A 48 0.15 7.83 -4.34
CA SER A 48 -0.26 7.19 -3.08
C SER A 48 0.94 6.97 -2.14
N TYR A 49 2.09 6.56 -2.68
CA TYR A 49 3.32 6.42 -1.87
C TYR A 49 3.87 7.76 -1.41
N TRP A 50 3.97 8.75 -2.30
CA TRP A 50 4.65 10.01 -1.99
C TRP A 50 3.76 11.01 -1.26
N ALA A 51 2.51 11.17 -1.68
CA ALA A 51 1.60 12.16 -1.08
C ALA A 51 0.93 11.63 0.20
N VAL A 52 0.82 10.32 0.37
CA VAL A 52 0.17 9.73 1.56
C VAL A 52 1.10 8.82 2.34
N GLY A 53 1.73 7.83 1.70
CA GLY A 53 2.59 6.87 2.39
C GLY A 53 3.72 7.52 3.18
N VAL A 54 4.49 8.42 2.55
CA VAL A 54 5.62 9.12 3.19
C VAL A 54 5.15 10.06 4.31
N PRO A 55 4.17 10.97 4.12
CA PRO A 55 3.66 11.81 5.20
C PRO A 55 3.03 11.01 6.35
N ALA A 56 2.26 9.96 6.05
CA ALA A 56 1.67 9.10 7.08
C ALA A 56 2.75 8.36 7.88
N SER A 57 3.82 7.89 7.21
CA SER A 57 4.97 7.28 7.87
C SER A 57 5.70 8.26 8.78
N TYR A 58 5.82 9.52 8.37
CA TYR A 58 6.42 10.57 9.19
C TYR A 58 5.57 10.85 10.43
N VAL A 59 4.27 11.03 10.26
CA VAL A 59 3.33 11.29 11.38
C VAL A 59 3.31 10.10 12.34
N LEU A 60 3.07 8.89 11.85
CA LEU A 60 2.99 7.70 12.70
C LEU A 60 4.32 7.37 13.37
N GLY A 61 5.43 7.47 12.64
CA GLY A 61 6.76 7.15 13.15
C GLY A 61 7.29 8.17 14.15
N PHE A 62 7.19 9.46 13.83
CA PHE A 62 7.85 10.53 14.59
C PHE A 62 6.89 11.35 15.46
N THR A 63 5.72 11.76 14.95
CA THR A 63 4.83 12.65 15.73
C THR A 63 4.02 11.87 16.76
N LEU A 64 3.59 10.65 16.42
CA LEU A 64 2.88 9.74 17.33
C LEU A 64 3.81 8.82 18.13
N GLY A 65 5.12 8.87 17.86
CA GLY A 65 6.14 8.15 18.62
C GLY A 65 6.11 6.62 18.47
N LEU A 66 5.42 6.08 17.46
CA LEU A 66 5.35 4.63 17.22
C LEU A 66 6.67 4.06 16.65
N GLY A 67 7.62 4.92 16.27
CA GLY A 67 8.94 4.52 15.79
C GLY A 67 8.88 3.65 14.54
N GLY A 68 9.67 2.57 14.54
CA GLY A 68 9.76 1.63 13.41
C GLY A 68 8.41 1.08 12.93
N PRO A 69 7.57 0.50 13.81
CA PRO A 69 6.22 0.06 13.45
C PRO A 69 5.35 1.15 12.82
N GLY A 70 5.45 2.40 13.30
CA GLY A 70 4.73 3.54 12.74
C GLY A 70 5.08 3.83 11.28
N ILE A 71 6.36 3.71 10.93
CA ILE A 71 6.84 3.87 9.55
C ILE A 71 6.26 2.78 8.64
N TRP A 72 6.27 1.52 9.09
CA TRP A 72 5.70 0.41 8.34
C TRP A 72 4.18 0.55 8.14
N LEU A 73 3.46 1.01 9.17
CA LEU A 73 2.02 1.27 9.09
C LEU A 73 1.69 2.43 8.15
N GLY A 74 2.51 3.49 8.13
CA GLY A 74 2.33 4.60 7.20
C GLY A 74 2.54 4.18 5.74
N LEU A 75 3.55 3.36 5.46
CA LEU A 75 3.77 2.80 4.12
C LEU A 75 2.64 1.84 3.73
N ALA A 76 2.15 1.01 4.66
CA ALA A 76 0.98 0.16 4.45
C ALA A 76 -0.26 0.99 4.07
N LEU A 77 -0.47 2.14 4.72
CA LEU A 77 -1.60 3.02 4.38
C LEU A 77 -1.49 3.55 2.94
N GLY A 78 -0.29 3.94 2.50
CA GLY A 78 -0.03 4.35 1.12
C GLY A 78 -0.32 3.23 0.10
N LEU A 79 0.11 2.00 0.40
CA LEU A 79 -0.21 0.81 -0.41
C LEU A 79 -1.71 0.53 -0.47
N ALA A 80 -2.40 0.60 0.66
CA ALA A 80 -3.82 0.35 0.76
C ALA A 80 -4.60 1.32 -0.15
N LEU A 81 -4.25 2.60 -0.08
CA LEU A 81 -4.86 3.61 -0.95
C LEU A 81 -4.55 3.37 -2.42
N ALA A 82 -3.31 3.02 -2.76
CA ALA A 82 -2.96 2.67 -4.13
C ALA A 82 -3.81 1.50 -4.65
N GLY A 83 -3.92 0.42 -3.86
CA GLY A 83 -4.71 -0.75 -4.19
C GLY A 83 -6.20 -0.43 -4.35
N VAL A 84 -6.78 0.34 -3.42
CA VAL A 84 -8.19 0.76 -3.48
C VAL A 84 -8.46 1.61 -4.71
N PHE A 85 -7.62 2.59 -5.03
CA PHE A 85 -7.81 3.43 -6.22
C PHE A 85 -7.62 2.66 -7.52
N MET A 86 -6.66 1.75 -7.59
CA MET A 86 -6.49 0.85 -8.73
C MET A 86 -7.71 -0.05 -8.92
N LEU A 87 -8.20 -0.67 -7.84
CA LEU A 87 -9.38 -1.53 -7.90
C LEU A 87 -10.62 -0.73 -8.32
N TRP A 88 -10.81 0.46 -7.77
CA TRP A 88 -11.91 1.35 -8.17
C TRP A 88 -11.84 1.74 -9.65
N ARG A 89 -10.63 2.02 -10.17
CA ARG A 89 -10.38 2.29 -11.60
C ARG A 89 -10.69 1.07 -12.47
N PHE A 90 -10.35 -0.14 -12.00
CA PHE A 90 -10.63 -1.38 -12.72
C PHE A 90 -12.14 -1.62 -12.87
N TRP A 91 -12.90 -1.58 -11.76
CA TRP A 91 -14.35 -1.84 -11.77
C TRP A 91 -15.15 -0.72 -12.43
N GLY A 92 -14.75 0.54 -12.25
CA GLY A 92 -15.52 1.68 -12.74
C GLY A 92 -15.40 1.92 -14.24
N TRP A 93 -14.23 1.64 -14.82
CA TRP A 93 -13.89 2.04 -16.19
C TRP A 93 -13.45 0.83 -17.02
N SER A 94 -12.42 0.10 -16.60
CA SER A 94 -11.81 -0.94 -17.43
C SER A 94 -12.77 -2.11 -17.70
N VAL A 95 -13.57 -2.51 -16.72
CA VAL A 95 -14.62 -3.53 -16.90
C VAL A 95 -15.70 -3.10 -17.89
N ARG A 96 -16.03 -1.80 -17.94
CA ARG A 96 -17.10 -1.28 -18.81
C ARG A 96 -16.67 -1.12 -20.26
N THR A 97 -15.38 -1.00 -20.51
CA THR A 97 -14.80 -0.85 -21.85
C THR A 97 -14.48 -2.18 -22.55
N LEU A 98 -14.65 -3.33 -21.88
CA LEU A 98 -14.45 -4.63 -22.49
C LEU A 98 -15.66 -4.97 -23.39
N PRO A 99 -15.48 -5.14 -24.71
CA PRO A 99 -16.53 -5.69 -25.55
C PRO A 99 -16.69 -7.17 -25.18
N VAL A 100 -17.83 -7.52 -24.58
CA VAL A 100 -18.29 -8.91 -24.45
C VAL A 100 -18.65 -9.47 -25.81
#